data_AF-A0A5B8NAK2-F1
#
_entry.id   AF-A0A5B8NAK2-F1
#
_cell.length_a   1.000
_cell.length_b   1.000
_cell.length_c   1.000
_cell.angle_alpha   90.00
_cell.angle_beta   90.00
_cell.angle_gamma   90.00
#
_symmetry.space_group_name_H-M   'P 1'
#
loop_
_entity.id
_entity.type
_entity.pdbx_description
1 polymer ?
#
loop_
_entity_poly.entity_id
_entity_poly.type
_entity_poly.pdbx_seq_one_letter_code
_entity_poly.pdbx_strand_id
1 'polypeptide(L)'
;MDTETSKGFWTRDIISNGIKNKWRKKEAILYRNIDSALRTSSLFSPCPANAFTEVAFMNYFQRPADTNGDSIQVHQQDAQVANEVFRAVVHAISPDIVIFCSSLAYRNAKKFEVPNFLNLRNVLCGHVPHAGMPWWNRVAKKYGGRTGKQVFADFIEQKVLLELKRTA
;
A
#
# COMPACT_ATOMS: atom_id res chain seq x y z
N MET A 1 -8.30 -36.00 -17.14
CA MET A 1 -9.07 -35.09 -16.26
C MET A 1 -8.08 -34.07 -15.77
N ASP A 2 -7.96 -32.96 -16.48
CA ASP A 2 -6.94 -31.94 -16.20
C ASP A 2 -7.28 -31.26 -14.89
N THR A 3 -6.46 -31.50 -13.87
CA THR A 3 -6.48 -30.74 -12.63
C THR A 3 -5.84 -29.40 -12.91
N GLU A 4 -6.60 -28.45 -13.49
CA GLU A 4 -6.25 -27.04 -13.40
C GLU A 4 -6.34 -26.63 -11.92
N THR A 5 -5.24 -26.83 -11.20
CA THR A 5 -4.96 -26.10 -9.97
C THR A 5 -5.01 -24.62 -10.36
N SER A 6 -6.13 -23.97 -10.04
CA SER A 6 -6.24 -22.51 -10.02
C SER A 6 -5.01 -21.98 -9.30
N LYS A 7 -4.08 -21.38 -10.04
CA LYS A 7 -2.92 -20.72 -9.45
C LYS A 7 -3.48 -19.60 -8.60
N GLY A 8 -3.40 -19.74 -7.28
CA GLY A 8 -3.79 -18.70 -6.34
C GLY A 8 -3.12 -17.36 -6.68
N PHE A 9 -3.61 -16.27 -6.09
CA PHE A 9 -3.06 -14.94 -6.36
C PHE A 9 -1.75 -14.73 -5.57
N TRP A 10 -0.61 -15.16 -6.12
CA TRP A 10 0.71 -15.02 -5.47
C TRP A 10 1.29 -13.62 -5.73
N THR A 11 0.96 -12.64 -4.87
CA THR A 11 1.45 -11.25 -4.96
C THR A 11 2.97 -11.16 -5.09
N ARG A 12 3.72 -12.02 -4.37
CA ARG A 12 5.18 -12.09 -4.47
C ARG A 12 5.64 -12.38 -5.89
N ASP A 13 5.03 -13.36 -6.56
CA ASP A 13 5.41 -13.73 -7.93
C ASP A 13 5.06 -12.62 -8.92
N ILE A 14 3.94 -11.93 -8.71
CA ILE A 14 3.55 -10.76 -9.52
C ILE A 14 4.60 -9.66 -9.38
N ILE A 15 5.03 -9.35 -8.16
CA ILE A 15 6.05 -8.34 -7.88
C ILE A 15 7.40 -8.76 -8.47
N SER A 16 7.88 -9.98 -8.18
CA SER A 16 9.16 -10.48 -8.69
C SER A 16 9.22 -10.52 -10.22
N ASN A 17 8.16 -10.99 -10.88
CA ASN A 17 8.08 -10.99 -12.34
C ASN A 17 7.91 -9.58 -12.91
N GLY A 18 7.20 -8.72 -12.20
CA GLY A 18 7.02 -7.31 -12.55
C GLY A 18 8.34 -6.55 -12.53
N ILE A 19 9.18 -6.74 -11.50
CA ILE A 19 10.52 -6.18 -11.42
C ILE A 19 11.38 -6.66 -12.59
N LYS A 20 11.45 -7.98 -12.83
CA LYS A 20 12.24 -8.58 -13.93
C LYS A 20 11.82 -8.04 -15.31
N ASN A 21 10.51 -7.86 -15.51
CA ASN A 21 9.95 -7.44 -16.79
C ASN A 21 9.59 -5.94 -16.86
N LYS A 22 10.09 -5.11 -15.93
CA LYS A 22 9.84 -3.67 -15.87
C LYS A 22 8.36 -3.28 -15.95
N TRP A 23 7.50 -4.06 -15.29
CA TRP A 23 6.05 -3.79 -15.16
C TRP A 23 5.30 -3.58 -16.49
N ARG A 24 5.67 -4.32 -17.54
CA ARG A 24 5.06 -4.22 -18.88
C ARG A 24 3.58 -4.62 -18.91
N LYS A 25 3.16 -5.52 -18.03
CA LYS A 25 1.79 -6.05 -17.97
C LYS A 25 0.81 -5.02 -17.40
N LYS A 26 -0.39 -4.91 -17.98
CA LYS A 26 -1.42 -3.92 -17.58
C LYS A 26 -1.91 -4.18 -16.16
N GLU A 27 -2.01 -5.44 -15.77
CA GLU A 27 -2.47 -5.89 -14.46
C GLU A 27 -1.51 -5.46 -13.34
N ALA A 28 -0.27 -5.11 -13.69
CA ALA A 28 0.76 -4.69 -12.74
C ALA A 28 0.80 -3.17 -12.51
N ILE A 29 -0.20 -2.41 -13.00
CA ILE A 29 -0.24 -0.95 -12.92
C ILE A 29 -0.10 -0.42 -11.49
N LEU A 30 -0.75 -1.07 -10.52
CA LEU A 30 -0.68 -0.73 -9.10
C LEU A 30 0.78 -0.77 -8.61
N TYR A 31 1.45 -1.91 -8.81
CA TYR A 31 2.82 -2.12 -8.37
C TYR A 31 3.80 -1.22 -9.11
N ARG A 32 3.62 -1.01 -10.42
CA ARG A 32 4.43 -0.08 -11.22
C ARG A 32 4.38 1.34 -10.66
N ASN A 33 3.18 1.79 -10.32
CA ASN A 33 2.95 3.14 -9.85
C ASN A 33 3.51 3.35 -8.43
N ILE A 34 3.41 2.33 -7.57
CA ILE A 34 4.05 2.33 -6.24
C ILE A 34 5.58 2.31 -6.37
N ASP A 35 6.17 1.42 -7.18
CA ASP A 35 7.63 1.36 -7.43
C ASP A 35 8.14 2.72 -7.92
N SER A 36 7.44 3.32 -8.87
CA SER A 36 7.78 4.64 -9.40
C SER A 36 7.69 5.77 -8.36
N ALA A 37 6.83 5.63 -7.35
CA ALA A 37 6.70 6.61 -6.27
C ALA A 37 7.75 6.40 -5.17
N LEU A 38 8.01 5.14 -4.81
CA LEU A 38 9.09 4.80 -3.88
C LEU A 38 10.43 5.32 -4.39
N ARG A 39 10.76 5.07 -5.66
CA ARG A 39 12.01 5.56 -6.29
C ARG A 39 12.14 7.07 -6.37
N THR A 40 11.04 7.83 -6.24
CA THR A 40 11.12 9.30 -6.16
C THR A 40 11.41 9.82 -4.75
N SER A 41 11.30 8.97 -3.73
CA SER A 41 11.67 9.32 -2.36
C SER A 41 13.16 9.11 -2.12
N SER A 42 13.75 9.95 -1.26
CA SER A 42 15.12 9.90 -0.80
C SER A 42 15.47 8.57 -0.13
N LEU A 43 14.51 7.96 0.58
CA LEU A 43 14.69 6.70 1.31
C LEU A 43 15.01 5.52 0.38
N PHE A 44 14.46 5.50 -0.83
CA PHE A 44 14.65 4.42 -1.80
C PHE A 44 15.45 4.82 -3.05
N SER A 45 15.83 6.10 -3.18
CA SER A 45 16.65 6.63 -4.27
C SER A 45 17.99 5.88 -4.46
N PRO A 46 18.74 5.48 -3.41
CA PRO A 46 19.96 4.70 -3.60
C PRO A 46 19.74 3.21 -3.88
N CYS A 47 18.49 2.70 -3.91
CA CYS A 47 18.22 1.26 -4.04
C CYS A 47 18.34 0.81 -5.52
N PRO A 48 19.37 0.01 -5.90
CA PRO A 48 19.67 -0.25 -7.30
C PRO A 48 18.79 -1.35 -7.92
N ALA A 49 18.17 -2.22 -7.11
CA ALA A 49 17.41 -3.37 -7.61
C ALA A 49 15.89 -3.10 -7.63
N ASN A 50 15.25 -2.90 -6.48
CA ASN A 50 13.83 -2.53 -6.36
C ASN A 50 13.48 -2.15 -4.92
N ALA A 51 12.54 -1.21 -4.78
CA ALA A 51 12.07 -0.75 -3.48
C ALA A 51 11.21 -1.77 -2.71
N PHE A 52 10.85 -2.91 -3.33
CA PHE A 52 10.03 -3.95 -2.71
C PHE A 52 10.82 -4.91 -1.80
N THR A 53 12.14 -4.75 -1.68
CA THR A 53 12.97 -5.51 -0.73
C THR A 53 12.67 -5.13 0.71
N GLU A 54 12.39 -3.85 0.97
CA GLU A 54 12.08 -3.30 2.30
C GLU A 54 10.59 -2.92 2.44
N VAL A 55 9.72 -3.42 1.55
CA VAL A 55 8.29 -3.08 1.54
C VAL A 55 7.45 -4.35 1.54
N ALA A 56 6.63 -4.51 2.57
CA ALA A 56 5.55 -5.49 2.60
C ALA A 56 4.29 -4.92 1.92
N PHE A 57 3.65 -5.70 1.06
CA PHE A 57 2.37 -5.36 0.45
C PHE A 57 1.31 -6.37 0.85
N MET A 58 0.18 -5.89 1.38
CA MET A 58 -0.98 -6.72 1.71
C MET A 58 -2.28 -6.07 1.27
N ASN A 59 -3.25 -6.90 0.90
CA ASN A 59 -4.64 -6.45 0.81
C ASN A 59 -5.18 -6.25 2.23
N TYR A 60 -5.86 -5.13 2.46
CA TYR A 60 -6.46 -4.87 3.77
C TYR A 60 -7.64 -5.83 4.03
N PHE A 61 -8.56 -5.91 3.07
CA PHE A 61 -9.62 -6.93 3.09
C PHE A 61 -9.06 -8.25 2.58
N GLN A 62 -9.35 -9.33 3.32
CA GLN A 62 -8.85 -10.67 2.99
C GLN A 62 -9.74 -11.37 1.96
N ARG A 63 -11.02 -11.00 1.90
CA ARG A 63 -11.94 -11.46 0.87
C ARG A 63 -11.67 -10.71 -0.44
N PRO A 64 -11.54 -11.42 -1.59
CA PRO A 64 -11.47 -10.75 -2.89
C PRO A 64 -12.75 -9.95 -3.15
N ALA A 65 -12.65 -8.89 -3.95
CA ALA A 65 -13.84 -8.22 -4.47
C ALA A 65 -14.62 -9.19 -5.38
N ASP A 66 -15.95 -9.03 -5.46
CA ASP A 66 -16.78 -9.87 -6.32
C ASP A 66 -16.33 -9.83 -7.78
N THR A 67 -16.66 -10.90 -8.51
CA THR A 67 -16.13 -11.26 -9.84
C THR A 67 -16.27 -10.19 -10.94
N ASN A 68 -17.04 -9.13 -10.72
CA ASN A 68 -17.32 -8.09 -11.73
C ASN A 68 -16.33 -6.91 -11.70
N GLY A 69 -15.28 -6.96 -10.87
CA GLY A 69 -14.24 -5.91 -10.83
C GLY A 69 -14.66 -4.64 -10.10
N ASP A 70 -15.80 -4.68 -9.41
CA ASP A 70 -16.28 -3.60 -8.56
C ASP A 70 -15.50 -3.50 -7.24
N SER A 71 -15.69 -2.37 -6.54
CA SER A 71 -15.20 -2.28 -5.16
C SER A 71 -15.94 -3.29 -4.28
N ILE A 72 -15.21 -3.93 -3.36
CA ILE A 72 -15.80 -4.84 -2.37
C ILE A 72 -16.95 -4.15 -1.62
N GLN A 73 -18.11 -4.81 -1.56
CA GLN A 73 -19.16 -4.47 -0.62
C GLN A 73 -18.76 -4.98 0.75
N VAL A 74 -18.32 -4.07 1.62
CA VAL A 74 -17.72 -4.43 2.91
C VAL A 74 -18.80 -4.87 3.89
N HIS A 75 -18.79 -6.14 4.28
CA HIS A 75 -19.58 -6.64 5.40
C HIS A 75 -18.84 -6.43 6.73
N GLN A 76 -19.58 -6.48 7.84
CA GLN A 76 -19.00 -6.32 9.17
C GLN A 76 -17.88 -7.34 9.44
N GLN A 77 -18.09 -8.60 9.06
CA GLN A 77 -17.09 -9.65 9.22
C GLN A 77 -15.83 -9.38 8.39
N ASP A 78 -15.97 -8.86 7.16
CA ASP A 78 -14.81 -8.48 6.34
C ASP A 78 -13.95 -7.43 7.06
N ALA A 79 -14.60 -6.46 7.70
CA ALA A 79 -13.91 -5.37 8.38
C ALA A 79 -13.25 -5.81 9.69
N GLN A 80 -13.88 -6.71 10.46
CA GLN A 80 -13.33 -7.31 11.67
C GLN A 80 -12.09 -8.15 11.36
N VAL A 81 -12.22 -9.11 10.44
CA VAL A 81 -11.12 -9.98 10.03
C VAL A 81 -9.97 -9.16 9.41
N ALA A 82 -10.29 -8.15 8.59
CA ALA A 82 -9.28 -7.24 8.05
C ALA A 82 -8.47 -6.55 9.15
N ASN A 83 -9.13 -6.03 10.18
CA ASN A 83 -8.47 -5.36 11.31
C ASN A 83 -7.63 -6.33 12.14
N GLU A 84 -8.13 -7.53 12.44
CA GLU A 84 -7.41 -8.57 13.19
C GLU A 84 -6.13 -8.99 12.45
N VAL A 85 -6.26 -9.33 11.17
CA VAL A 85 -5.14 -9.74 10.33
C VAL A 85 -4.13 -8.60 10.17
N PHE A 86 -4.60 -7.36 9.92
CA PHE A 86 -3.74 -6.20 9.82
C PHE A 86 -2.89 -5.99 11.08
N ARG A 87 -3.52 -6.07 12.27
CA ARG A 87 -2.81 -5.92 13.54
C ARG A 87 -1.79 -7.04 13.75
N ALA A 88 -2.15 -8.28 13.44
CA ALA A 88 -1.24 -9.42 13.51
C ALA A 88 -0.02 -9.24 12.58
N VAL A 89 -0.22 -8.74 11.35
CA VAL A 89 0.87 -8.45 10.42
C VAL A 89 1.77 -7.33 10.94
N VAL A 90 1.19 -6.21 11.42
CA VAL A 90 1.96 -5.12 12.03
C VAL A 90 2.80 -5.61 13.20
N HIS A 91 2.26 -6.49 14.03
CA HIS A 91 2.99 -7.12 15.13
C HIS A 91 4.14 -8.00 14.64
N ALA A 92 3.92 -8.79 13.60
CA ALA A 92 4.92 -9.72 13.08
C ALA A 92 6.10 -9.02 12.40
N ILE A 93 5.85 -7.95 11.65
CA ILE A 93 6.89 -7.29 10.83
C ILE A 93 7.39 -5.97 11.41
N SER A 94 6.71 -5.41 12.41
CA SER A 94 7.07 -4.15 13.09
C SER A 94 7.47 -3.01 12.14
N PRO A 95 6.55 -2.54 11.26
CA PRO A 95 6.88 -1.57 10.23
C PRO A 95 7.09 -0.16 10.80
N ASP A 96 7.95 0.64 10.17
CA ASP A 96 8.12 2.08 10.49
C ASP A 96 7.00 2.98 9.94
N ILE A 97 6.45 2.57 8.79
CA ILE A 97 5.45 3.33 8.03
C ILE A 97 4.38 2.36 7.52
N VAL A 98 3.11 2.77 7.63
CA VAL A 98 1.98 2.13 6.97
C VAL A 98 1.27 3.14 6.09
N ILE A 99 1.11 2.81 4.80
CA ILE A 99 0.39 3.65 3.84
C ILE A 99 -0.77 2.86 3.23
N PHE A 100 -1.99 3.30 3.51
CA PHE A 100 -3.18 2.75 2.87
C PHE A 100 -3.31 3.28 1.44
N CYS A 101 -3.06 2.43 0.45
CA CYS A 101 -3.26 2.73 -0.98
C CYS A 101 -4.73 2.61 -1.41
N SER A 102 -5.68 2.92 -0.52
CA SER A 102 -7.12 2.91 -0.80
C SER A 102 -7.87 3.70 0.26
N SER A 103 -8.67 4.67 -0.17
CA SER A 103 -9.57 5.40 0.72
C SER A 103 -10.65 4.51 1.35
N LEU A 104 -11.03 3.40 0.71
CA LEU A 104 -11.99 2.45 1.30
C LEU A 104 -11.35 1.67 2.46
N ALA A 105 -10.13 1.18 2.27
CA ALA A 105 -9.38 0.48 3.30
C ALA A 105 -9.12 1.40 4.50
N TYR A 106 -8.58 2.61 4.25
CA TYR A 106 -8.29 3.56 5.32
C TYR A 106 -9.53 3.95 6.13
N ARG A 107 -10.65 4.25 5.46
CA ARG A 107 -11.90 4.57 6.17
C ARG A 107 -12.39 3.45 7.06
N ASN A 108 -12.24 2.19 6.63
CA ASN A 108 -12.60 1.05 7.50
C ASN A 108 -11.59 0.89 8.64
N ALA A 109 -10.28 0.99 8.38
CA ALA A 109 -9.26 0.95 9.42
C ALA A 109 -9.47 2.03 10.50
N LYS A 110 -9.91 3.24 10.13
CA LYS A 110 -10.27 4.29 11.09
C LYS A 110 -11.40 3.89 12.04
N LYS A 111 -12.40 3.13 11.60
CA LYS A 111 -13.51 2.67 12.46
C LYS A 111 -13.03 1.73 13.58
N PHE A 112 -11.90 1.05 13.38
CA PHE A 112 -11.27 0.16 14.35
C PHE A 112 -10.04 0.80 15.02
N GLU A 113 -9.95 2.13 15.00
CA GLU A 113 -8.88 2.91 15.64
C GLU A 113 -7.46 2.48 15.24
N VAL A 114 -7.30 1.96 14.02
CA VAL A 114 -5.98 1.52 13.52
C VAL A 114 -4.94 2.65 13.54
N PRO A 115 -5.26 3.91 13.14
CA PRO A 115 -4.27 4.98 13.25
C PRO A 115 -3.79 5.24 14.69
N ASN A 116 -4.68 5.15 15.68
CA ASN A 116 -4.31 5.30 17.09
C ASN A 116 -3.41 4.14 17.53
N PHE A 117 -3.75 2.90 17.15
CA PHE A 117 -2.92 1.73 17.40
C PHE A 117 -1.52 1.85 16.81
N LEU A 118 -1.39 2.36 15.58
CA LEU A 118 -0.10 2.58 14.93
C LEU A 118 0.68 3.71 15.61
N ASN A 119 0.01 4.80 15.97
CA ASN A 119 0.63 5.92 16.67
C ASN A 119 1.19 5.53 18.04
N LEU A 120 0.47 4.72 18.82
CA LEU A 120 0.96 4.17 20.10
C LEU A 120 2.23 3.31 19.95
N ARG A 121 2.53 2.87 18.72
CA ARG A 121 3.72 2.09 18.37
C ARG A 121 4.78 2.92 17.64
N ASN A 122 4.61 4.23 17.55
CA ASN A 122 5.46 5.14 16.78
C ASN A 122 5.54 4.79 15.27
N VAL A 123 4.50 4.14 14.74
CA VAL A 123 4.37 3.80 13.33
C VAL A 123 3.65 4.92 12.60
N LEU A 124 4.29 5.51 11.59
CA LEU A 124 3.71 6.60 10.82
C LEU A 124 2.61 6.05 9.90
N CYS A 125 1.38 6.55 10.03
CA CYS A 125 0.20 6.04 9.32
C CYS A 125 -0.41 7.07 8.36
N GLY A 126 -0.53 6.72 7.08
CA GLY A 126 -1.05 7.61 6.04
C GLY A 126 -1.97 6.91 5.05
N HIS A 127 -2.58 7.67 4.16
CA HIS A 127 -3.35 7.10 3.06
C HIS A 127 -3.27 7.95 1.80
N VAL A 128 -3.45 7.30 0.66
CA VAL A 128 -3.40 7.90 -0.68
C VAL A 128 -4.51 7.32 -1.55
N PRO A 129 -4.86 7.95 -2.70
CA PRO A 129 -5.71 7.28 -3.67
C PRO A 129 -5.11 5.95 -4.14
N HIS A 130 -5.98 5.07 -4.63
CA HIS A 130 -5.55 3.81 -5.22
C HIS A 130 -4.62 4.05 -6.42
N ALA A 131 -3.46 3.37 -6.43
CA ALA A 131 -2.44 3.65 -7.43
C ALA A 131 -2.84 3.25 -8.85
N GLY A 132 -3.83 2.38 -9.01
CA GLY A 132 -4.43 2.06 -10.31
C GLY A 132 -5.44 3.11 -10.83
N MET A 133 -5.81 4.11 -10.02
CA MET A 133 -6.84 5.09 -10.40
C MET A 133 -6.23 6.35 -11.04
N PRO A 134 -6.97 7.09 -11.89
CA PRO A 134 -6.47 8.29 -12.55
C PRO A 134 -5.93 9.36 -11.59
N TRP A 135 -6.52 9.44 -10.39
CA TRP A 135 -6.11 10.34 -9.31
C TRP A 135 -4.68 10.14 -8.83
N TRP A 136 -4.08 8.97 -9.09
CA TRP A 136 -2.67 8.73 -8.79
C TRP A 136 -1.75 9.67 -9.56
N ASN A 137 -2.05 9.90 -10.85
CA ASN A 137 -1.24 10.71 -11.76
C ASN A 137 -1.86 12.07 -12.06
N ARG A 138 -3.11 12.32 -11.67
CA ARG A 138 -3.84 13.57 -11.93
C ARG A 138 -3.76 14.51 -10.74
N VAL A 139 -3.38 15.75 -11.00
CA VAL A 139 -3.44 16.85 -10.02
C VAL A 139 -4.89 17.06 -9.59
N ALA A 140 -5.13 17.14 -8.28
CA ALA A 140 -6.46 17.38 -7.75
C ALA A 140 -6.44 18.32 -6.54
N LYS A 141 -7.46 19.19 -6.45
CA LYS A 141 -7.64 20.13 -5.33
C LYS A 141 -7.72 19.41 -3.98
N LYS A 142 -8.37 18.24 -3.93
CA LYS A 142 -8.45 17.38 -2.72
C LYS A 142 -7.10 16.88 -2.19
N TYR A 143 -6.03 17.02 -2.97
CA TYR A 143 -4.66 16.68 -2.58
C TYR A 143 -3.79 17.94 -2.47
N GLY A 144 -4.40 19.13 -2.37
CA GLY A 144 -3.70 20.41 -2.29
C GLY A 144 -2.98 20.78 -3.60
N GLY A 145 -3.58 20.46 -4.75
CA GLY A 145 -2.95 20.76 -6.06
C GLY A 145 -1.84 19.78 -6.44
N ARG A 146 -1.79 18.60 -5.80
CA ARG A 146 -0.83 17.54 -6.08
C ARG A 146 -1.49 16.29 -6.66
N THR A 147 -0.66 15.37 -7.16
CA THR A 147 -1.05 14.02 -7.57
C THR A 147 -1.02 13.05 -6.38
N GLY A 148 -1.72 11.92 -6.47
CA GLY A 148 -1.62 10.86 -5.46
C GLY A 148 -0.20 10.32 -5.29
N LYS A 149 0.56 10.23 -6.39
CA LYS A 149 1.98 9.86 -6.38
C LYS A 149 2.82 10.78 -5.51
N GLN A 150 2.64 12.10 -5.65
CA GLN A 150 3.39 13.09 -4.85
C GLN A 150 3.04 12.97 -3.37
N VAL A 151 1.76 12.87 -3.04
CA VAL A 151 1.32 12.70 -1.63
C VAL A 151 1.91 11.42 -1.03
N PHE A 152 2.01 10.34 -1.80
CA PHE A 152 2.67 9.10 -1.36
C PHE A 152 4.14 9.33 -1.03
N ALA A 153 4.89 9.96 -1.93
CA ALA A 153 6.31 10.24 -1.73
C ALA A 153 6.54 11.17 -0.52
N ASP A 154 5.75 12.25 -0.42
CA ASP A 154 5.82 13.21 0.69
C ASP A 154 5.61 12.51 2.06
N PHE A 155 4.75 11.49 2.11
CA PHE A 155 4.51 10.73 3.34
C PHE A 155 5.73 9.93 3.79
N ILE A 156 6.50 9.40 2.85
CA ILE A 156 7.76 8.71 3.14
C ILE A 156 8.81 9.71 3.62
N GLU A 157 8.93 10.87 2.95
CA GLU A 157 9.86 11.93 3.36
C GLU A 157 9.56 12.47 4.77
N GLN A 158 8.29 12.53 5.17
CA GLN A 158 7.92 12.95 6.52
C GLN A 158 8.59 12.10 7.60
N LYS A 159 8.69 10.78 7.40
CA LYS A 159 9.39 9.90 8.35
C LYS A 159 10.87 10.22 8.41
N VAL A 160 11.53 10.42 7.26
CA VAL A 160 12.94 10.79 7.19
C VAL A 160 13.21 12.07 7.99
N LEU A 161 12.38 13.10 7.79
CA LEU A 161 12.50 14.36 8.51
C LEU A 161 12.25 14.23 10.02
N LEU A 162 11.32 13.36 10.42
CA LEU A 162 11.04 13.11 11.84
C LEU A 162 12.21 12.42 12.53
N GLU A 163 12.86 11.45 11.88
CA GLU A 163 14.04 10.78 12.46
C GLU A 163 15.24 11.73 12.56
N LEU A 164 15.49 12.56 11.53
CA LEU A 164 16.56 13.57 11.57
C LEU A 164 16.40 14.56 12.74
N LYS A 165 15.17 14.97 13.02
CA LYS A 165 14.85 15.87 14.15
C LYS A 165 14.99 15.21 15.53
N ARG A 166 14.96 13.88 15.61
CA ARG A 166 15.14 13.15 16.88
C ARG A 166 16.61 12.92 17.21
N THR A 167 17.47 12.95 16.20
CA THR A 167 18.92 12.74 16.31
C THR A 167 19.72 14.04 16.41
N ALA A 168 19.08 15.19 16.23
CA ALA A 168 19.67 16.54 16.34
C ALA A 168 19.34 17.17 17.70
#